data_AF-A0A7G9QWH4-F1
#
_entry.id   AF-A0A7G9QWH4-F1
#
_cell.length_a   1.000
_cell.length_b   1.000
_cell.length_c   1.000
_cell.angle_alpha   90.00
_cell.angle_beta   90.00
_cell.angle_gamma   90.00
#
_symmetry.space_group_name_H-M   'P 1'
#
loop_
_entity.id
_entity.type
_entity.pdbx_description
1 polymer ?
#
loop_
_entity_poly.entity_id
_entity_poly.type
_entity_poly.pdbx_seq_one_letter_code
_entity_poly.pdbx_strand_id
1 'polypeptide(L)'
;MRFVVLRVPLAGALSAMLAAGCASSPRAPEPREGYAADGAVSAEIVDAADESARYQPVPGSSYLSPLPVRENAKPEYPPALLDRRLPPVTLVVRLIVDGAGKVADARIVEDGGGEAAFADAVLAAVRGWTFFPLKRVTGRQVEPLPFTQDYRFTFRQLNGRAVVEAGG
;
A
#
# COMPACT_ATOMS: atom_id res chain seq x y z
N MET A 1 8.51 -75.80 2.45
CA MET A 1 8.23 -76.32 3.81
C MET A 1 8.61 -75.26 4.83
N ARG A 2 7.81 -75.16 5.90
CA ARG A 2 7.96 -74.32 7.11
C ARG A 2 7.42 -72.89 7.03
N PHE A 3 6.12 -72.82 7.29
CA PHE A 3 5.47 -71.74 8.02
C PHE A 3 6.17 -71.51 9.36
N VAL A 4 6.38 -70.25 9.73
CA VAL A 4 6.61 -69.83 11.11
C VAL A 4 5.49 -68.84 11.46
N VAL A 5 4.58 -69.29 12.32
CA VAL A 5 3.61 -68.45 13.02
C VAL A 5 4.21 -68.19 14.40
N LEU A 6 4.44 -66.92 14.75
CA LEU A 6 4.64 -66.50 16.12
C LEU A 6 3.54 -65.51 16.52
N ARG A 7 2.90 -65.82 17.65
CA ARG A 7 1.83 -65.08 18.31
C ARG A 7 2.39 -63.83 19.02
N VAL A 8 1.46 -63.08 19.65
CA VAL A 8 1.59 -62.24 20.88
C VAL A 8 1.32 -60.73 20.58
N PRO A 9 0.63 -59.94 21.44
CA PRO A 9 -0.78 -60.02 21.84
C PRO A 9 -1.51 -58.64 21.80
N LEU A 10 -2.81 -58.71 22.07
CA LEU A 10 -3.72 -57.70 22.65
C LEU A 10 -3.22 -56.28 23.01
N ALA A 11 -3.86 -55.31 22.35
CA ALA A 11 -4.61 -54.20 22.93
C ALA A 11 -3.94 -53.33 24.02
N GLY A 12 -3.46 -52.17 23.59
CA GLY A 12 -3.14 -51.04 24.45
C GLY A 12 -2.89 -49.79 23.62
N ALA A 13 -3.94 -49.23 23.01
CA ALA A 13 -3.82 -47.97 22.25
C ALA A 13 -4.35 -46.80 23.09
N LEU A 14 -3.39 -46.06 23.65
CA LEU A 14 -3.49 -44.72 24.20
C LEU A 14 -4.41 -43.82 23.36
N SER A 15 -5.44 -43.25 23.99
CA SER A 15 -6.17 -42.10 23.44
C SER A 15 -5.30 -40.84 23.55
N ALA A 16 -4.67 -40.45 22.44
CA ALA A 16 -4.04 -39.14 22.29
C ALA A 16 -5.12 -38.13 21.84
N MET A 17 -5.60 -37.29 22.76
CA MET A 17 -6.41 -36.12 22.42
C MET A 17 -5.50 -35.07 21.78
N LEU A 18 -5.56 -34.99 20.46
CA LEU A 18 -5.00 -33.90 19.66
C LEU A 18 -5.78 -32.62 19.96
N ALA A 19 -5.14 -31.69 20.68
CA ALA A 19 -5.63 -30.31 20.78
C ALA A 19 -5.44 -29.63 19.42
N ALA A 20 -6.55 -29.38 18.72
CA ALA A 20 -6.58 -28.58 17.51
C ALA A 20 -6.17 -27.13 17.85
N GLY A 21 -4.98 -26.73 17.39
CA GLY A 21 -4.56 -25.34 17.44
C GLY A 21 -5.47 -24.49 16.55
N CYS A 22 -6.12 -23.49 17.13
CA CYS A 22 -6.78 -22.45 16.35
C CYS A 22 -5.70 -21.65 15.62
N ALA A 23 -5.50 -21.94 14.34
CA ALA A 23 -4.74 -21.09 13.44
C ALA A 23 -5.56 -19.81 13.20
N SER A 24 -5.36 -18.82 14.06
CA SER A 24 -5.81 -17.45 13.78
C SER A 24 -4.95 -16.93 12.63
N SER A 25 -5.46 -17.02 11.41
CA SER A 25 -4.81 -16.37 10.27
C SER A 25 -4.89 -14.86 10.48
N PRO A 26 -3.78 -14.11 10.35
CA PRO A 26 -3.84 -12.67 10.34
C PRO A 26 -4.82 -12.24 9.24
N ARG A 27 -5.89 -11.54 9.63
CA ARG A 27 -6.77 -10.87 8.67
C ARG A 27 -5.88 -9.94 7.85
N ALA A 28 -5.85 -10.13 6.53
CA ALA A 28 -5.22 -9.18 5.62
C ALA A 28 -5.79 -7.78 5.94
N PRO A 29 -4.94 -6.75 6.13
CA PRO A 29 -5.42 -5.42 6.45
C PRO A 29 -6.46 -5.03 5.40
N GLU A 30 -7.67 -4.69 5.86
CA GLU A 30 -8.72 -4.23 4.97
C GLU A 30 -8.21 -2.98 4.24
N PRO A 31 -8.36 -2.90 2.91
CA PRO A 31 -8.05 -1.69 2.18
C PRO A 31 -8.79 -0.54 2.84
N ARG A 32 -8.05 0.41 3.42
CA ARG A 32 -8.64 1.65 3.90
C ARG A 32 -9.27 2.31 2.67
N GLU A 33 -10.53 2.73 2.75
CA GLU A 33 -11.20 3.51 1.70
C GLU A 33 -10.45 4.83 1.49
N GLY A 34 -9.36 4.77 0.75
CA GLY A 34 -8.76 5.86 0.03
C GLY A 34 -9.45 5.90 -1.33
N TYR A 35 -10.11 7.03 -1.61
CA TYR A 35 -10.71 7.37 -2.90
C TYR A 35 -11.84 6.45 -3.40
N ALA A 36 -13.09 6.87 -3.16
CA ALA A 36 -14.21 6.43 -3.98
C ALA A 36 -13.93 6.81 -5.44
N ALA A 37 -13.82 5.79 -6.29
CA ALA A 37 -13.31 5.87 -7.65
C ALA A 37 -14.38 6.36 -8.63
N ASP A 38 -14.37 7.67 -8.93
CA ASP A 38 -14.94 8.21 -10.18
C ASP A 38 -13.85 8.29 -11.28
N GLY A 39 -13.06 7.22 -11.44
CA GLY A 39 -12.13 7.07 -12.58
C GLY A 39 -10.92 8.01 -12.61
N ALA A 40 -10.45 8.51 -11.47
CA ALA A 40 -9.39 9.51 -11.44
C ALA A 40 -8.26 9.22 -10.43
N VAL A 41 -7.36 8.31 -10.83
CA VAL A 41 -6.16 7.81 -10.13
C VAL A 41 -6.46 6.84 -8.99
N SER A 42 -6.34 5.54 -9.29
CA SER A 42 -6.16 4.51 -8.28
C SER A 42 -4.68 4.43 -7.91
N ALA A 43 -4.29 5.04 -6.80
CA ALA A 43 -3.01 4.79 -6.17
C ALA A 43 -3.26 4.16 -4.79
N GLU A 44 -2.63 3.02 -4.53
CA GLU A 44 -2.78 2.33 -3.25
C GLU A 44 -1.87 3.02 -2.23
N ILE A 45 -2.43 3.40 -1.09
CA ILE A 45 -1.65 3.80 0.07
C ILE A 45 -0.93 2.56 0.58
N VAL A 46 0.39 2.55 0.44
CA VAL A 46 1.22 1.51 1.02
C VAL A 46 1.46 1.90 2.47
N ASP A 47 1.16 1.00 3.41
CA ASP A 47 1.57 1.19 4.80
C ASP A 47 3.09 1.36 4.80
N ALA A 48 3.56 2.53 5.27
CA ALA A 48 4.99 2.79 5.35
C ALA A 48 5.63 1.67 6.18
N ALA A 49 6.64 1.01 5.60
CA ALA A 49 7.33 -0.14 6.21
C ALA A 49 7.97 0.19 7.57
N ASP A 50 8.14 1.47 7.88
CA ASP A 50 8.66 1.95 9.15
C ASP A 50 7.53 2.45 10.05
N GLU A 51 7.04 1.57 10.94
CA GLU A 51 6.04 1.93 11.95
C GLU A 51 6.56 2.99 12.94
N SER A 52 7.88 3.11 13.10
CA SER A 52 8.50 4.07 14.02
C SER A 52 8.43 5.52 13.50
N ALA A 53 8.11 5.72 12.22
CA ALA A 53 7.86 7.04 11.63
C ALA A 53 6.45 7.58 11.93
N ARG A 54 5.58 6.80 12.59
CA ARG A 54 4.23 7.25 12.98
C ARG A 54 4.30 8.15 14.20
N TYR A 55 3.44 9.17 14.23
CA TYR A 55 3.29 9.99 15.44
C TYR A 55 2.91 9.13 16.64
N GLN A 56 3.63 9.30 17.75
CA GLN A 56 3.21 8.73 19.02
C GLN A 56 1.88 9.39 19.43
N PRO A 57 0.81 8.61 19.71
CA PRO A 57 -0.45 9.17 20.15
C PRO A 57 -0.25 10.01 21.43
N VAL A 58 -0.70 11.27 21.38
CA VAL A 58 -0.66 12.13 22.57
C VAL A 58 -1.94 11.90 23.39
N PRO A 59 -1.86 11.65 24.71
CA PRO A 59 -3.05 11.48 25.54
C PRO A 59 -4.02 12.66 25.44
N GLY A 60 -5.32 12.36 25.37
CA GLY A 60 -6.36 13.39 25.25
C GLY A 60 -6.43 14.07 23.88
N SER A 61 -5.72 13.56 22.87
CA SER A 61 -5.80 14.04 21.50
C SER A 61 -6.53 13.08 20.56
N SER A 62 -7.11 13.62 19.50
CA SER A 62 -7.58 12.88 18.34
C SER A 62 -6.87 13.36 17.07
N TYR A 63 -6.87 12.54 16.02
CA TYR A 63 -6.20 12.84 14.77
C TYR A 63 -7.19 12.80 13.61
N LEU A 64 -7.15 13.82 12.77
CA LEU A 64 -7.86 13.86 11.50
C LEU A 64 -6.88 13.48 10.40
N SER A 65 -7.12 12.34 9.75
CA SER A 65 -6.27 11.85 8.68
C SER A 65 -6.18 12.86 7.52
N PRO A 66 -5.02 12.97 6.88
CA PRO A 66 -4.89 13.79 5.68
C PRO A 66 -5.69 13.17 4.53
N LEU A 67 -6.15 14.03 3.60
CA LEU A 67 -6.86 13.60 2.39
C LEU A 67 -6.28 14.33 1.17
N PRO A 68 -5.93 13.63 0.09
CA PRO A 68 -5.49 14.29 -1.14
C PRO A 68 -6.63 15.11 -1.76
N VAL A 69 -6.29 16.25 -2.36
CA VAL A 69 -7.22 17.08 -3.12
C VAL A 69 -7.59 16.38 -4.43
N ARG A 70 -8.88 16.45 -4.82
CA ARG A 70 -9.42 15.72 -5.98
C ARG A 70 -8.78 16.09 -7.30
N GLU A 71 -8.38 17.35 -7.43
CA GLU A 71 -7.87 17.97 -8.65
C GLU A 71 -6.36 17.78 -8.83
N ASN A 72 -5.69 17.05 -7.93
CA ASN A 72 -4.28 16.73 -8.06
C ASN A 72 -3.98 16.04 -9.40
N ALA A 73 -2.89 16.47 -10.05
CA ALA A 73 -2.50 15.96 -11.36
C ALA A 73 -2.22 14.46 -11.33
N LYS A 74 -2.54 13.76 -12.41
CA LYS A 74 -2.28 12.32 -12.53
C LYS A 74 -0.94 12.09 -13.21
N PRO A 75 -0.14 11.07 -12.82
CA PRO A 75 0.97 10.65 -13.65
C PRO A 75 0.49 10.24 -15.04
N GLU A 76 1.11 10.78 -16.08
CA GLU A 76 0.79 10.46 -17.47
C GLU A 76 1.66 9.31 -17.96
N TYR A 77 1.09 8.42 -18.79
CA TYR A 77 1.88 7.40 -19.45
C TYR A 77 2.82 8.07 -20.48
N PRO A 78 4.15 7.89 -20.41
CA PRO A 78 5.07 8.54 -21.34
C PRO A 78 4.74 8.20 -22.81
N PRO A 79 4.40 9.18 -23.67
CA PRO A 79 3.95 8.90 -25.03
C PRO A 79 4.95 8.09 -25.87
N ALA A 80 6.26 8.35 -25.69
CA ALA A 80 7.34 7.65 -26.38
C ALA A 80 7.42 6.14 -26.05
N LEU A 81 6.72 5.68 -25.01
CA LEU A 81 6.69 4.29 -24.59
C LEU A 81 5.43 3.54 -25.03
N LEU A 82 4.41 4.24 -25.56
CA LEU A 82 3.15 3.62 -25.99
C LEU A 82 3.33 2.62 -27.14
N ASP A 83 4.16 2.97 -28.13
CA ASP A 83 4.40 2.08 -29.28
C ASP A 83 5.19 0.82 -28.91
N ARG A 84 5.84 0.82 -27.74
CA ARG A 84 6.69 -0.27 -27.28
C ARG A 84 5.93 -1.41 -26.62
N ARG A 85 4.63 -1.25 -26.31
CA ARG A 85 3.79 -2.32 -25.73
C ARG A 85 4.41 -2.98 -24.51
N LEU A 86 4.95 -2.16 -23.61
CA LEU A 86 5.68 -2.62 -22.44
C LEU A 86 4.75 -3.40 -21.49
N PRO A 87 5.29 -4.41 -20.75
CA PRO A 87 4.56 -5.03 -19.67
C PRO A 87 4.21 -4.00 -18.58
N PRO A 88 3.24 -4.30 -17.68
CA PRO A 88 2.91 -3.43 -16.57
C PRO A 88 4.13 -3.08 -15.71
N VAL A 89 4.24 -1.81 -15.32
CA VAL A 89 5.31 -1.30 -14.45
C VAL A 89 4.69 -0.74 -13.18
N THR A 90 5.20 -1.17 -12.02
CA THR A 90 4.75 -0.68 -10.71
C THR A 90 5.86 0.13 -10.05
N LEU A 91 5.53 1.30 -9.53
CA LEU A 91 6.43 2.17 -8.80
C LEU A 91 5.81 2.53 -7.45
N VAL A 92 6.63 2.65 -6.40
CA VAL A 92 6.21 3.24 -5.13
C VAL A 92 6.96 4.54 -4.93
N VAL A 93 6.22 5.62 -4.74
CA VAL A 93 6.75 6.95 -4.40
C VAL A 93 6.44 7.27 -2.95
N ARG A 94 7.43 7.79 -2.24
CA ARG A 94 7.29 8.37 -0.91
C ARG A 94 7.13 9.87 -1.03
N LEU A 95 6.06 10.39 -0.45
CA LEU A 95 5.80 11.82 -0.31
C LEU A 95 6.07 12.24 1.12
N ILE A 96 6.78 13.36 1.29
CA ILE A 96 6.84 14.10 2.56
C ILE A 96 5.98 15.34 2.37
N VAL A 97 4.94 15.46 3.16
CA VAL A 97 3.95 16.54 3.10
C VAL A 97 4.12 17.43 4.32
N ASP A 98 4.17 18.73 4.13
CA ASP A 98 4.30 19.69 5.22
C ASP A 98 2.98 19.88 6.00
N GLY A 99 3.04 20.66 7.08
CA GLY A 99 1.83 20.97 7.88
C GLY A 99 0.78 21.79 7.13
N ALA A 100 1.14 22.46 6.03
CA ALA A 100 0.17 23.15 5.18
C ALA A 100 -0.51 22.21 4.17
N GLY A 101 -0.10 20.95 4.11
CA GLY A 101 -0.62 19.96 3.17
C GLY A 101 0.03 20.05 1.79
N LYS A 102 1.19 20.69 1.63
CA LYS A 102 1.94 20.71 0.37
C LYS A 102 3.01 19.62 0.37
N VAL A 103 3.19 18.96 -0.77
CA VAL A 103 4.33 18.05 -0.95
C VAL A 103 5.63 18.86 -0.90
N ALA A 104 6.47 18.57 0.10
CA ALA A 104 7.77 19.20 0.32
C ALA A 104 8.92 18.36 -0.27
N ASP A 105 8.77 17.04 -0.31
CA ASP A 105 9.70 16.12 -0.98
C ASP A 105 8.94 14.95 -1.60
N ALA A 106 9.47 14.42 -2.70
CA ALA A 106 8.94 13.24 -3.38
C ALA A 106 10.09 12.43 -3.99
N ARG A 107 10.12 11.12 -3.70
CA ARG A 107 11.15 10.21 -4.21
C ARG A 107 10.62 8.81 -4.43
N ILE A 108 11.14 8.13 -5.45
CA ILE A 108 10.86 6.71 -5.68
C ILE A 108 11.56 5.90 -4.59
N VAL A 109 10.81 5.02 -3.93
CA VAL A 109 11.33 4.12 -2.88
C VAL A 109 11.30 2.65 -3.32
N GLU A 110 10.42 2.30 -4.26
CA GLU A 110 10.46 1.02 -4.97
C GLU A 110 10.34 1.28 -6.46
N ASP A 111 11.33 0.82 -7.21
CA ASP A 111 11.32 0.82 -8.67
C ASP A 111 11.06 -0.61 -9.14
N GLY A 112 9.88 -0.87 -9.69
CA GLY A 112 9.52 -2.17 -10.28
C GLY A 112 10.28 -2.50 -11.55
N GLY A 113 11.25 -1.66 -11.94
CA GLY A 113 12.03 -1.78 -13.15
C GLY A 113 11.34 -1.14 -14.35
N GLY A 114 12.13 -0.82 -15.37
CA GLY A 114 11.62 -0.25 -16.61
C GLY A 114 12.35 1.02 -17.01
N GLU A 115 11.66 1.85 -17.78
CA GLU A 115 12.22 3.09 -18.31
C GLU A 115 12.12 4.21 -17.28
N ALA A 116 13.19 4.99 -17.12
CA ALA A 116 13.25 6.12 -16.18
C ALA A 116 12.09 7.13 -16.38
N ALA A 117 11.57 7.23 -17.60
CA ALA A 117 10.44 8.08 -17.94
C ALA A 117 9.16 7.78 -17.12
N PHE A 118 8.98 6.57 -16.59
CA PHE A 118 7.85 6.29 -15.69
C PHE A 118 8.05 6.96 -14.32
N ALA A 119 9.25 6.88 -13.75
CA ALA A 119 9.58 7.57 -12.51
C ALA A 119 9.47 9.09 -12.68
N ASP A 120 9.96 9.63 -13.79
CA ASP A 120 9.84 11.05 -14.11
C ASP A 120 8.39 11.50 -14.20
N ALA A 121 7.51 10.71 -14.85
CA ALA A 121 6.09 11.02 -14.95
C ALA A 121 5.38 11.02 -13.58
N VAL A 122 5.71 10.06 -12.71
CA VAL A 122 5.19 10.03 -11.33
C VAL A 122 5.65 11.27 -10.57
N LEU A 123 6.96 11.54 -10.55
CA LEU A 123 7.53 12.65 -9.80
C LEU A 123 7.04 14.01 -10.31
N ALA A 124 6.88 14.18 -11.62
CA ALA A 124 6.34 15.40 -12.22
C ALA A 124 4.91 15.70 -11.73
N ALA A 125 4.06 14.69 -11.63
CA ALA A 125 2.69 14.86 -11.16
C ALA A 125 2.63 15.12 -9.64
N VAL A 126 3.26 14.26 -8.82
CA VAL A 126 3.08 14.27 -7.36
C VAL A 126 3.76 15.45 -6.67
N ARG A 127 4.79 16.06 -7.26
CA ARG A 127 5.44 17.27 -6.70
C ARG A 127 4.49 18.46 -6.60
N GLY A 128 3.45 18.50 -7.44
CA GLY A 128 2.42 19.54 -7.39
C GLY A 128 1.24 19.24 -6.47
N TRP A 129 1.21 18.06 -5.83
CA TRP A 129 0.04 17.63 -5.07
C TRP A 129 -0.15 18.44 -3.79
N THR A 130 -1.41 18.57 -3.42
CA THR A 130 -1.84 19.15 -2.15
C THR A 130 -2.83 18.26 -1.43
N PHE A 131 -2.91 18.45 -0.12
CA PHE A 131 -3.68 17.64 0.81
C PHE A 131 -4.44 18.54 1.77
N PHE A 132 -5.61 18.09 2.19
CA PHE A 132 -6.16 18.50 3.48
C PHE A 132 -5.20 17.98 4.57
N PRO A 133 -4.65 18.86 5.43
CA PRO A 133 -3.57 18.48 6.34
C PRO A 133 -3.98 17.41 7.34
N LEU A 134 -3.01 16.60 7.77
CA LEU A 134 -3.09 15.86 9.03
C LEU A 134 -3.23 16.87 10.16
N LYS A 135 -4.23 16.67 11.03
CA LYS A 135 -4.45 17.55 12.18
C LYS A 135 -4.51 16.74 13.47
N ARG A 136 -3.84 17.23 14.50
CA ARG A 136 -4.05 16.80 15.89
C ARG A 136 -4.99 17.77 16.58
N VAL A 137 -6.01 17.24 17.23
CA VAL A 137 -6.99 18.01 18.01
C VAL A 137 -6.81 17.67 19.47
N THR A 138 -6.51 18.67 20.30
CA THR A 138 -6.37 18.53 21.75
C THR A 138 -7.24 19.58 22.43
N GLY A 139 -8.36 19.15 22.99
CA GLY A 139 -9.38 20.07 23.50
C GLY A 139 -9.90 21.00 22.39
N ARG A 140 -9.60 22.30 22.49
CA ARG A 140 -9.97 23.31 21.47
C ARG A 140 -8.83 23.64 20.50
N GLN A 141 -7.63 23.12 20.73
CA GLN A 141 -6.48 23.37 19.85
C GLN A 141 -6.50 22.43 18.66
N VAL A 142 -6.29 22.98 17.47
CA VAL A 142 -6.11 22.24 16.22
C VAL A 142 -4.72 22.54 15.69
N GLU A 143 -3.88 21.53 15.60
CA GLU A 143 -2.50 21.65 15.15
C GLU A 143 -2.30 20.86 13.85
N PRO A 144 -1.91 21.52 12.76
CA PRO A 144 -1.49 20.82 11.55
C PRO A 144 -0.13 20.15 11.75
N LEU A 145 0.01 18.94 11.23
CA LEU A 145 1.25 18.16 11.32
C LEU A 145 1.74 17.78 9.91
N PRO A 146 3.06 17.80 9.67
CA PRO A 146 3.62 17.16 8.48
C PRO A 146 3.37 15.65 8.55
N PHE A 147 3.38 14.97 7.41
CA PHE A 147 3.25 13.52 7.36
C PHE A 147 4.01 12.94 6.17
N THR A 148 4.29 11.64 6.24
CA THR A 148 4.87 10.87 5.14
C THR A 148 3.84 9.89 4.62
N GLN A 149 3.70 9.77 3.31
CA GLN A 149 2.77 8.83 2.68
C GLN A 149 3.40 8.18 1.46
N ASP A 150 3.36 6.85 1.43
CA ASP A 150 3.79 6.06 0.27
C ASP A 150 2.58 5.76 -0.63
N TYR A 151 2.76 5.94 -1.94
CA TYR A 151 1.76 5.67 -2.98
C TYR A 151 2.32 4.71 -4.02
N ARG A 152 1.56 3.66 -4.34
CA ARG A 152 1.85 2.74 -5.43
C ARG A 152 1.13 3.18 -6.71
N PHE A 153 1.86 3.26 -7.81
CA PHE A 153 1.35 3.53 -9.15
C PHE A 153 1.66 2.35 -10.07
N THR A 154 0.67 1.89 -10.85
CA THR A 154 0.85 0.85 -11.87
C THR A 154 0.51 1.39 -13.26
N PHE A 155 1.50 1.46 -14.13
CA PHE A 155 1.33 1.79 -15.53
C PHE A 155 0.98 0.51 -16.32
N ARG A 156 -0.13 0.51 -17.06
CA ARG A 156 -0.42 -0.53 -18.05
C ARG A 156 -0.78 0.07 -19.41
N GLN A 157 -0.66 -0.74 -20.45
CA GLN A 157 -1.16 -0.43 -21.78
C GLN A 157 -2.17 -1.50 -22.19
N LEU A 158 -3.30 -1.09 -22.75
CA LEU A 158 -4.22 -1.98 -23.46
C LEU A 158 -4.29 -1.50 -24.91
N ASN A 159 -3.81 -2.31 -25.85
CA ASN A 159 -3.85 -2.05 -27.29
C ASN A 159 -3.23 -0.69 -27.71
N GLY A 160 -2.10 -0.29 -27.11
CA GLY A 160 -1.43 0.98 -27.40
C GLY A 160 -2.12 2.21 -26.80
N ARG A 161 -3.17 2.02 -25.98
CA ARG A 161 -3.76 3.06 -25.14
C ARG A 161 -3.31 2.86 -23.70
N ALA A 162 -2.93 3.95 -23.04
CA ALA A 162 -2.63 3.93 -21.62
C ALA A 162 -3.88 3.53 -20.84
N VAL A 163 -3.75 2.52 -19.98
CA VAL A 163 -4.79 2.16 -19.01
C VAL A 163 -4.11 1.99 -17.66
N VAL A 164 -4.45 2.87 -16.73
CA VAL A 164 -4.06 2.76 -15.32
C VAL A 164 -5.20 2.01 -14.66
N GLU A 165 -4.97 0.73 -14.32
CA GLU A 165 -5.94 -0.07 -13.60
C GLU A 165 -5.32 -0.62 -12.31
N ALA A 166 -6.16 -0.70 -11.28
CA ALA A 166 -5.84 -1.20 -9.94
C ALA A 166 -5.80 -2.74 -9.90
N GLY A 167 -4.91 -3.30 -9.07
CA GLY A 167 -5.05 -4.68 -8.60
C GLY A 167 -6.09 -4.71 -7.49
N GLY A 168 -6.96 -5.72 -7.52
CA GLY A 168 -7.94 -5.99 -6.47
C GLY A 168 -7.34 -6.70 -5.26
#